data_AF-A0A419V0E6-F1
#
_entry.id   AF-A0A419V0E6-F1
#
_cell.length_a   1.000
_cell.length_b   1.000
_cell.length_c   1.000
_cell.angle_alpha   90.00
_cell.angle_beta   90.00
_cell.angle_gamma   90.00
#
_symmetry.space_group_name_H-M   'P 1'
#
loop_
_entity.id
_entity.type
_entity.pdbx_description
1 polymer ?
#
loop_
_entity_poly.entity_id
_entity_poly.type
_entity_poly.pdbx_seq_one_letter_code
_entity_poly.pdbx_strand_id
1 'polypeptide(L)'
;MEMKYISILLGSFLLVTAGCSSEQAVDSEERSTEATEVEASSSEEAVQSVETAQEEPTNEDQINEETEPIEDIKVHFIDAGQADATLFEYSEGDEDYAVLFDAGDWNQDDVIHYLNTERIENIDVMMLSHPHADHIGQADRIIEDFSVEEVFMSGEIQTSQTFERVIDAIDYYDVGYEESRAGDIYDVGPLQIEMINPENLDSDENNNSLSARFQYGDDFSVMLTGDVEEATEAQIISRGYTLETDILQLGHHGSDTSSSSIFIDEVDPAVAIYSAGEDNQYGHPHDSVLEALEGRGTEVYGTSVDGTIVVTSDGESYDIETMKEEERTSEDIMSSDNESEHSSNNPDENVEEETQGECIDINAASSEQLQNINQIGVERAEQIEELRPFSSIDDMERISGIGPTRVDEIKAEGLACIGG
;
A
#
# COMPACT_ATOMS: atom_id res chain seq x y z
N MET A 1 -10.99 -26.81 13.20
CA MET A 1 -9.98 -27.29 14.19
C MET A 1 -9.29 -28.59 13.77
N GLU A 2 -9.20 -28.89 12.48
CA GLU A 2 -7.86 -29.04 11.90
C GLU A 2 -7.31 -27.61 11.74
N MET A 3 -6.00 -27.41 11.88
CA MET A 3 -5.37 -26.12 11.59
C MET A 3 -5.14 -26.05 10.08
N LYS A 4 -5.66 -25.02 9.41
CA LYS A 4 -5.18 -24.61 8.08
C LYS A 4 -3.71 -24.18 8.23
N TYR A 5 -2.94 -24.23 7.14
CA TYR A 5 -1.53 -23.83 7.11
C TYR A 5 -1.33 -22.77 6.03
N ILE A 6 -1.13 -21.52 6.43
CA ILE A 6 -0.60 -20.49 5.53
C ILE A 6 0.81 -20.91 5.08
N SER A 7 1.08 -20.82 3.78
CA SER A 7 2.21 -21.50 3.14
C SER A 7 3.35 -20.55 2.75
N ILE A 8 3.94 -19.89 3.76
CA ILE A 8 5.06 -18.92 3.62
C ILE A 8 6.20 -19.50 2.77
N LEU A 9 6.41 -18.94 1.56
CA LEU A 9 7.26 -19.54 0.51
C LEU A 9 8.65 -18.88 0.40
N LEU A 10 9.40 -18.89 1.52
CA LEU A 10 10.73 -18.27 1.65
C LEU A 10 11.77 -18.70 0.59
N GLY A 11 12.06 -17.79 -0.35
CA GLY A 11 13.05 -17.96 -1.42
C GLY A 11 14.49 -18.09 -0.93
N SER A 12 15.15 -19.23 -1.17
CA SER A 12 16.47 -19.54 -0.59
C SER A 12 17.64 -19.45 -1.61
N PHE A 13 18.45 -18.39 -1.48
CA PHE A 13 19.56 -18.10 -2.40
C PHE A 13 20.81 -18.98 -2.16
N LEU A 14 21.02 -20.01 -2.99
CA LEU A 14 22.04 -21.05 -2.74
C LEU A 14 23.48 -20.64 -3.11
N LEU A 15 24.19 -20.04 -2.15
CA LEU A 15 25.53 -19.46 -2.34
C LEU A 15 26.67 -20.50 -2.41
N VAL A 16 26.95 -21.03 -3.61
CA VAL A 16 28.02 -22.03 -3.86
C VAL A 16 29.43 -21.40 -3.82
N THR A 17 30.21 -21.68 -2.78
CA THR A 17 31.61 -21.21 -2.65
C THR A 17 32.62 -22.31 -2.98
N ALA A 18 33.38 -22.12 -4.08
CA ALA A 18 34.41 -23.05 -4.52
C ALA A 18 35.79 -22.71 -3.90
N GLY A 19 36.18 -23.44 -2.85
CA GLY A 19 37.48 -23.24 -2.18
C GLY A 19 38.67 -23.89 -2.89
N CYS A 20 39.75 -23.13 -3.13
CA CYS A 20 41.02 -23.65 -3.64
C CYS A 20 42.25 -22.82 -3.20
N SER A 21 43.18 -23.43 -2.46
CA SER A 21 44.59 -23.01 -2.35
C SER A 21 45.45 -24.16 -1.79
N SER A 22 46.71 -24.26 -2.23
CA SER A 22 47.78 -25.08 -1.63
C SER A 22 48.45 -24.30 -0.45
N GLU A 23 49.47 -24.75 0.30
CA GLU A 23 50.48 -25.86 0.23
C GLU A 23 51.11 -26.05 1.66
N GLN A 24 52.21 -26.73 2.05
CA GLN A 24 53.34 -27.55 1.54
C GLN A 24 53.99 -28.24 2.78
N ALA A 25 54.69 -29.40 2.83
CA ALA A 25 54.73 -30.70 2.14
C ALA A 25 55.57 -31.65 3.05
N VAL A 26 56.40 -32.58 2.51
CA VAL A 26 57.44 -33.41 3.23
C VAL A 26 56.86 -34.53 4.13
N ASP A 27 57.16 -35.84 4.02
CA ASP A 27 58.04 -36.69 3.18
C ASP A 27 57.47 -38.15 3.22
N SER A 28 58.02 -39.29 2.76
CA SER A 28 59.26 -39.72 2.05
C SER A 28 59.08 -41.13 1.46
N GLU A 29 59.95 -41.53 0.50
CA GLU A 29 60.24 -42.95 0.07
C GLU A 29 59.10 -43.74 -0.64
N GLU A 30 59.31 -44.72 -1.55
CA GLU A 30 60.50 -45.18 -2.29
C GLU A 30 60.11 -45.68 -3.73
N ARG A 31 60.93 -46.50 -4.41
CA ARG A 31 60.94 -46.67 -5.90
C ARG A 31 61.05 -48.12 -6.43
N SER A 32 60.12 -48.55 -7.32
CA SER A 32 60.31 -49.57 -8.39
C SER A 32 59.07 -49.57 -9.34
N THR A 33 59.09 -49.61 -10.69
CA THR A 33 59.56 -50.60 -11.71
C THR A 33 58.99 -52.03 -11.51
N GLU A 34 58.45 -52.78 -12.48
CA GLU A 34 58.37 -52.77 -13.98
C GLU A 34 56.92 -53.16 -14.45
N ALA A 35 56.40 -52.80 -15.65
CA ALA A 35 56.46 -53.49 -16.97
C ALA A 35 55.91 -54.95 -16.99
N THR A 36 55.27 -55.52 -18.05
CA THR A 36 55.13 -55.19 -19.49
C THR A 36 53.98 -56.03 -20.15
N GLU A 37 53.29 -55.53 -21.21
CA GLU A 37 52.80 -56.26 -22.44
C GLU A 37 51.85 -57.52 -22.31
N VAL A 38 51.09 -58.04 -23.31
CA VAL A 38 50.73 -57.70 -24.73
C VAL A 38 49.41 -58.43 -25.17
N GLU A 39 48.76 -57.94 -26.26
CA GLU A 39 47.75 -58.54 -27.22
C GLU A 39 46.77 -59.68 -26.78
N ALA A 40 45.46 -59.66 -27.04
CA ALA A 40 44.61 -59.36 -28.23
C ALA A 40 44.29 -60.58 -29.13
N SER A 41 43.00 -60.77 -29.47
CA SER A 41 42.49 -61.62 -30.56
C SER A 41 41.04 -61.27 -30.90
N SER A 42 40.66 -61.39 -32.17
CA SER A 42 39.32 -61.09 -32.72
C SER A 42 38.54 -62.35 -33.12
N SER A 43 37.21 -62.23 -33.23
CA SER A 43 36.42 -63.01 -34.19
C SER A 43 35.11 -62.29 -34.53
N GLU A 44 34.86 -62.06 -35.82
CA GLU A 44 33.61 -61.53 -36.35
C GLU A 44 32.58 -62.66 -36.54
N GLU A 45 31.29 -62.33 -36.45
CA GLU A 45 30.30 -62.94 -37.35
C GLU A 45 29.10 -62.00 -37.53
N ALA A 46 28.45 -62.08 -38.70
CA ALA A 46 27.23 -61.37 -39.04
C ALA A 46 26.37 -62.31 -39.89
N VAL A 47 25.03 -62.22 -39.84
CA VAL A 47 24.14 -61.75 -40.94
C VAL A 47 22.72 -61.53 -40.38
N GLN A 48 22.02 -60.57 -40.99
CA GLN A 48 20.61 -60.67 -41.42
C GLN A 48 19.51 -59.92 -40.64
N SER A 49 18.69 -59.24 -41.43
CA SER A 49 17.56 -58.39 -41.09
C SER A 49 16.28 -59.17 -40.81
N VAL A 50 15.48 -58.68 -39.87
CA VAL A 50 14.02 -58.78 -39.90
C VAL A 50 13.43 -57.40 -39.66
N GLU A 51 12.46 -57.02 -40.49
CA GLU A 51 11.69 -55.78 -40.36
C GLU A 51 10.36 -56.12 -39.70
N THR A 52 10.12 -55.60 -38.50
CA THR A 52 8.83 -55.70 -37.79
C THR A 52 8.57 -54.37 -37.11
N ALA A 53 7.54 -53.67 -37.56
CA ALA A 53 6.99 -52.54 -36.82
C ALA A 53 6.48 -53.01 -35.45
N GLN A 54 6.78 -52.25 -34.41
CA GLN A 54 6.03 -52.26 -33.16
C GLN A 54 5.33 -50.92 -33.05
N GLU A 55 4.05 -50.95 -32.70
CA GLU A 55 3.25 -49.76 -32.43
C GLU A 55 3.63 -49.27 -31.01
N GLU A 56 4.11 -48.04 -30.91
CA GLU A 56 4.25 -47.37 -29.61
C GLU A 56 2.85 -47.13 -29.03
N PRO A 57 2.58 -47.48 -27.75
CA PRO A 57 1.32 -47.13 -27.12
C PRO A 57 1.30 -45.64 -26.80
N THR A 58 0.56 -44.87 -27.60
CA THR A 58 0.27 -43.45 -27.34
C THR A 58 -0.58 -43.34 -26.08
N ASN A 59 0.06 -43.11 -24.94
CA ASN A 59 -0.62 -42.90 -23.66
C ASN A 59 -1.13 -41.45 -23.57
N GLU A 60 -2.06 -41.10 -24.45
CA GLU A 60 -2.81 -39.84 -24.48
C GLU A 60 -3.84 -39.77 -23.33
N ASP A 61 -3.38 -40.00 -22.10
CA ASP A 61 -4.03 -39.52 -20.88
C ASP A 61 -3.32 -38.23 -20.48
N GLN A 62 -3.49 -37.17 -21.27
CA GLN A 62 -3.37 -35.84 -20.69
C GLN A 62 -4.59 -35.65 -19.79
N ILE A 63 -4.35 -35.70 -18.49
CA ILE A 63 -5.29 -35.16 -17.52
C ILE A 63 -5.30 -33.66 -17.79
N ASN A 64 -6.33 -33.19 -18.51
CA ASN A 64 -6.81 -31.85 -18.29
C ASN A 64 -7.26 -31.84 -16.82
N GLU A 65 -6.48 -31.21 -15.97
CA GLU A 65 -7.05 -30.54 -14.81
C GLU A 65 -7.79 -29.36 -15.43
N GLU A 66 -9.08 -29.58 -15.73
CA GLU A 66 -10.03 -28.48 -15.86
C GLU A 66 -10.08 -27.87 -14.46
N THR A 67 -9.27 -26.83 -14.25
CA THR A 67 -9.45 -25.90 -13.14
C THR A 67 -10.89 -25.44 -13.21
N GLU A 68 -11.66 -25.69 -12.15
CA GLU A 68 -12.98 -25.07 -12.03
C GLU A 68 -12.77 -23.54 -12.15
N PRO A 69 -13.63 -22.81 -12.86
CA PRO A 69 -13.46 -21.38 -13.02
C PRO A 69 -13.50 -20.72 -11.63
N ILE A 70 -12.55 -19.82 -11.38
CA ILE A 70 -12.60 -18.93 -10.21
C ILE A 70 -13.91 -18.15 -10.23
N GLU A 71 -14.50 -17.94 -9.05
CA GLU A 71 -15.74 -17.17 -8.92
C GLU A 71 -15.41 -15.67 -8.88
N ASP A 72 -16.42 -14.81 -9.08
CA ASP A 72 -16.19 -13.37 -9.16
C ASP A 72 -15.66 -12.82 -7.81
N ILE A 73 -14.52 -12.13 -7.80
CA ILE A 73 -14.07 -11.34 -6.65
C ILE A 73 -14.73 -9.97 -6.66
N LYS A 74 -15.14 -9.49 -5.48
CA LYS A 74 -15.53 -8.10 -5.26
C LYS A 74 -14.50 -7.37 -4.41
N VAL A 75 -14.21 -6.13 -4.78
CA VAL A 75 -13.38 -5.20 -4.00
C VAL A 75 -14.20 -3.96 -3.70
N HIS A 76 -14.54 -3.78 -2.43
CA HIS A 76 -15.44 -2.74 -1.91
C HIS A 76 -14.61 -1.66 -1.21
N PHE A 77 -14.46 -0.51 -1.84
CA PHE A 77 -13.82 0.68 -1.26
C PHE A 77 -14.92 1.45 -0.52
N ILE A 78 -14.95 1.34 0.81
CA ILE A 78 -16.10 1.71 1.64
C ILE A 78 -16.10 3.23 1.91
N ASP A 79 -17.26 3.88 1.75
CA ASP A 79 -17.46 5.27 2.19
C ASP A 79 -17.50 5.33 3.73
N ALA A 80 -16.31 5.39 4.34
CA ALA A 80 -16.06 5.62 5.76
C ALA A 80 -15.81 7.11 6.08
N GLY A 81 -16.11 8.02 5.13
CA GLY A 81 -15.76 9.43 5.22
C GLY A 81 -14.25 9.66 5.04
N GLN A 82 -13.64 10.42 5.94
CA GLN A 82 -12.19 10.73 5.91
C GLN A 82 -11.39 9.63 6.64
N ALA A 83 -11.44 8.42 6.10
CA ALA A 83 -10.92 7.21 6.69
C ALA A 83 -10.88 6.08 5.65
N ASP A 84 -10.04 5.07 5.86
CA ASP A 84 -9.85 3.97 4.91
C ASP A 84 -10.46 2.66 5.41
N ALA A 85 -11.17 1.96 4.52
CA ALA A 85 -11.54 0.55 4.68
C ALA A 85 -11.88 -0.06 3.31
N THR A 86 -11.15 -1.12 2.92
CA THR A 86 -11.30 -1.82 1.65
C THR A 86 -11.49 -3.32 1.90
N LEU A 87 -12.66 -3.85 1.53
CA LEU A 87 -13.04 -5.25 1.72
C LEU A 87 -12.92 -6.02 0.39
N PHE A 88 -12.25 -7.17 0.41
CA PHE A 88 -12.28 -8.18 -0.64
C PHE A 88 -13.23 -9.32 -0.24
N GLU A 89 -14.21 -9.65 -1.07
CA GLU A 89 -15.17 -10.76 -0.89
C GLU A 89 -15.13 -11.70 -2.12
N TYR A 90 -14.91 -13.00 -1.92
CA TYR A 90 -14.82 -14.01 -2.99
C TYR A 90 -15.02 -15.43 -2.42
N SER A 91 -15.25 -16.42 -3.29
CA SER A 91 -15.46 -17.82 -2.89
C SER A 91 -14.65 -18.78 -3.78
N GLU A 92 -14.33 -19.96 -3.25
CA GLU A 92 -13.82 -21.11 -4.02
C GLU A 92 -14.71 -22.35 -3.77
N GLY A 93 -15.80 -22.47 -4.53
CA GLY A 93 -16.67 -23.64 -4.60
C GLY A 93 -17.66 -23.83 -3.44
N ASP A 94 -17.17 -24.22 -2.26
CA ASP A 94 -17.96 -24.42 -1.02
C ASP A 94 -17.35 -23.63 0.18
N GLU A 95 -16.24 -22.90 -0.02
CA GLU A 95 -15.60 -22.02 0.98
C GLU A 95 -15.67 -20.54 0.54
N ASP A 96 -16.19 -19.67 1.41
CA ASP A 96 -16.24 -18.22 1.24
C ASP A 96 -15.08 -17.56 1.99
N TYR A 97 -14.49 -16.49 1.43
CA TYR A 97 -13.33 -15.78 1.97
C TYR A 97 -13.60 -14.28 2.11
N ALA A 98 -12.98 -13.65 3.10
CA ALA A 98 -12.96 -12.20 3.23
C ALA A 98 -11.60 -11.67 3.73
N VAL A 99 -11.05 -10.67 3.03
CA VAL A 99 -9.87 -9.91 3.46
C VAL A 99 -10.28 -8.46 3.65
N LEU A 100 -9.96 -7.88 4.81
CA LEU A 100 -10.24 -6.47 5.11
C LEU A 100 -8.93 -5.71 5.25
N PHE A 101 -8.74 -4.67 4.45
CA PHE A 101 -7.62 -3.73 4.55
C PHE A 101 -8.12 -2.41 5.16
N ASP A 102 -7.60 -2.08 6.35
CA ASP A 102 -8.04 -1.00 7.22
C ASP A 102 -9.53 -1.04 7.63
N ALA A 103 -9.87 -0.23 8.63
CA ALA A 103 -11.04 -0.39 9.48
C ALA A 103 -11.70 0.94 9.89
N GLY A 104 -11.46 2.04 9.16
CA GLY A 104 -12.17 3.31 9.30
C GLY A 104 -11.93 4.07 10.62
N ASP A 105 -12.65 5.19 10.80
CA ASP A 105 -12.47 6.12 11.94
C ASP A 105 -12.97 5.54 13.28
N TRP A 106 -12.15 5.70 14.32
CA TRP A 106 -12.39 5.34 15.72
C TRP A 106 -13.66 5.89 16.34
N ASN A 107 -14.20 7.00 15.81
CA ASN A 107 -15.43 7.62 16.31
C ASN A 107 -16.72 7.21 15.58
N GLN A 108 -16.60 6.42 14.50
CA GLN A 108 -17.69 5.98 13.63
C GLN A 108 -18.05 4.49 13.82
N ASP A 109 -19.12 4.02 13.16
CA ASP A 109 -19.55 2.62 13.07
C ASP A 109 -20.02 2.19 11.66
N ASP A 110 -19.62 2.94 10.63
CA ASP A 110 -19.95 2.75 9.21
C ASP A 110 -19.34 1.47 8.59
N VAL A 111 -18.05 1.19 8.79
CA VAL A 111 -17.40 -0.05 8.31
C VAL A 111 -18.07 -1.28 8.92
N ILE A 112 -18.33 -1.26 10.24
CA ILE A 112 -19.07 -2.32 10.94
C ILE A 112 -20.50 -2.45 10.37
N HIS A 113 -21.16 -1.35 10.04
CA HIS A 113 -22.49 -1.37 9.44
C HIS A 113 -22.47 -1.94 8.00
N TYR A 114 -21.42 -1.66 7.23
CA TYR A 114 -21.23 -2.16 5.88
C TYR A 114 -21.01 -3.68 5.86
N LEU A 115 -20.07 -4.18 6.67
CA LEU A 115 -19.81 -5.62 6.85
C LEU A 115 -21.08 -6.39 7.26
N ASN A 116 -21.89 -5.82 8.17
CA ASN A 116 -23.20 -6.37 8.56
C ASN A 116 -24.26 -6.34 7.44
N THR A 117 -24.12 -5.46 6.46
CA THR A 117 -25.09 -5.29 5.34
C THR A 117 -24.85 -6.31 4.24
N GLU A 118 -23.58 -6.54 3.90
CA GLU A 118 -23.17 -7.61 2.97
C GLU A 118 -23.29 -9.01 3.60
N ARG A 119 -23.13 -9.09 4.94
CA ARG A 119 -23.21 -10.30 5.81
C ARG A 119 -21.91 -11.08 5.90
N ILE A 120 -20.80 -10.35 5.98
CA ILE A 120 -19.52 -10.92 6.39
C ILE A 120 -19.68 -11.48 7.82
N GLU A 121 -19.47 -12.79 8.01
CA GLU A 121 -19.47 -13.44 9.34
C GLU A 121 -18.05 -13.76 9.83
N ASN A 122 -17.11 -13.98 8.89
CA ASN A 122 -15.70 -14.29 9.16
C ASN A 122 -14.80 -13.36 8.31
N ILE A 123 -13.58 -13.13 8.75
CA ILE A 123 -12.54 -12.39 8.02
C ILE A 123 -11.25 -13.21 8.14
N ASP A 124 -10.75 -13.79 7.05
CA ASP A 124 -9.55 -14.63 7.05
C ASP A 124 -8.31 -13.80 7.45
N VAL A 125 -8.18 -12.60 6.86
CA VAL A 125 -7.08 -11.67 7.14
C VAL A 125 -7.61 -10.24 7.30
N MET A 126 -7.30 -9.61 8.44
CA MET A 126 -7.44 -8.17 8.63
C MET A 126 -6.07 -7.52 8.53
N MET A 127 -5.80 -6.83 7.43
CA MET A 127 -4.58 -6.04 7.25
C MET A 127 -4.81 -4.64 7.80
N LEU A 128 -3.96 -4.20 8.73
CA LEU A 128 -4.00 -2.86 9.29
C LEU A 128 -2.73 -2.13 8.85
N SER A 129 -2.87 -1.10 8.02
CA SER A 129 -1.75 -0.43 7.35
C SER A 129 -0.78 0.16 8.37
N HIS A 130 -1.26 1.14 9.16
CA HIS A 130 -0.49 1.89 10.13
C HIS A 130 -1.38 2.35 11.30
N PRO A 131 -0.84 2.77 12.46
CA PRO A 131 -1.58 2.84 13.72
C PRO A 131 -2.43 4.11 13.91
N HIS A 132 -2.74 4.84 12.84
CA HIS A 132 -3.60 6.03 12.88
C HIS A 132 -5.09 5.69 13.01
N ALA A 133 -5.86 6.64 13.56
CA ALA A 133 -7.16 6.36 14.15
C ALA A 133 -8.32 6.34 13.12
N ASP A 134 -7.99 6.73 11.90
CA ASP A 134 -8.70 6.73 10.61
C ASP A 134 -8.53 5.37 9.89
N HIS A 135 -7.54 4.57 10.30
CA HIS A 135 -7.17 3.29 9.69
C HIS A 135 -7.46 2.12 10.63
N ILE A 136 -7.01 2.17 11.89
CA ILE A 136 -7.25 1.10 12.88
C ILE A 136 -8.48 1.37 13.79
N GLY A 137 -9.34 2.32 13.43
CA GLY A 137 -10.29 2.91 14.35
C GLY A 137 -11.42 2.01 14.84
N GLN A 138 -11.97 1.17 13.96
CA GLN A 138 -13.05 0.23 14.29
C GLN A 138 -12.55 -1.22 14.48
N ALA A 139 -11.27 -1.48 14.24
CA ALA A 139 -10.68 -2.83 14.30
C ALA A 139 -10.90 -3.54 15.65
N ASP A 140 -10.83 -2.82 16.78
CA ASP A 140 -11.07 -3.39 18.11
C ASP A 140 -12.49 -3.96 18.29
N ARG A 141 -13.47 -3.33 17.63
CA ARG A 141 -14.87 -3.76 17.60
C ARG A 141 -15.15 -4.80 16.52
N ILE A 142 -14.48 -4.72 15.37
CA ILE A 142 -14.60 -5.75 14.32
C ILE A 142 -14.07 -7.10 14.84
N ILE A 143 -12.99 -7.08 15.63
CA ILE A 143 -12.46 -8.28 16.32
C ILE A 143 -13.41 -8.78 17.43
N GLU A 144 -14.24 -7.93 18.05
CA GLU A 144 -15.28 -8.36 19.03
C GLU A 144 -16.55 -8.92 18.37
N ASP A 145 -17.02 -8.32 17.26
CA ASP A 145 -18.30 -8.65 16.62
C ASP A 145 -18.21 -9.70 15.48
N PHE A 146 -17.03 -9.91 14.86
CA PHE A 146 -16.82 -10.79 13.69
C PHE A 146 -15.74 -11.86 13.96
N SER A 147 -15.76 -12.96 13.20
CA SER A 147 -14.76 -14.04 13.33
C SER A 147 -13.50 -13.76 12.51
N VAL A 148 -12.60 -12.92 13.03
CA VAL A 148 -11.28 -12.66 12.42
C VAL A 148 -10.32 -13.84 12.71
N GLU A 149 -9.70 -14.44 11.69
CA GLU A 149 -8.70 -15.51 11.90
C GLU A 149 -7.28 -14.95 12.17
N GLU A 150 -6.77 -14.05 11.33
CA GLU A 150 -5.45 -13.40 11.53
C GLU A 150 -5.49 -11.87 11.30
N VAL A 151 -4.63 -11.13 12.02
CA VAL A 151 -4.39 -9.69 11.84
C VAL A 151 -2.94 -9.45 11.41
N PHE A 152 -2.74 -8.74 10.31
CA PHE A 152 -1.41 -8.33 9.83
C PHE A 152 -1.15 -6.87 10.22
N MET A 153 0.02 -6.58 10.79
CA MET A 153 0.45 -5.20 11.10
C MET A 153 1.94 -4.99 10.77
N SER A 154 2.38 -3.74 10.73
CA SER A 154 3.80 -3.40 10.59
C SER A 154 4.67 -3.82 11.79
N GLY A 155 4.09 -4.14 12.96
CA GLY A 155 4.84 -4.39 14.19
C GLY A 155 5.35 -3.12 14.88
N GLU A 156 4.97 -1.95 14.38
CA GLU A 156 5.15 -0.68 15.07
C GLU A 156 4.38 -0.66 16.40
N ILE A 157 4.94 0.00 17.42
CA ILE A 157 4.38 0.03 18.78
C ILE A 157 4.03 1.47 19.16
N GLN A 158 2.73 1.75 19.24
CA GLN A 158 2.21 3.04 19.68
C GLN A 158 1.62 3.01 21.09
N THR A 159 1.34 4.20 21.63
CA THR A 159 0.63 4.38 22.92
C THR A 159 -0.66 5.19 22.75
N SER A 160 -1.33 5.06 21.60
CA SER A 160 -2.65 5.66 21.38
C SER A 160 -3.73 4.75 21.99
N GLN A 161 -4.82 5.34 22.49
CA GLN A 161 -5.95 4.55 23.03
C GLN A 161 -6.69 3.73 21.95
N THR A 162 -6.41 3.94 20.67
CA THR A 162 -6.95 3.10 19.59
C THR A 162 -6.04 1.89 19.39
N PHE A 163 -4.73 2.10 19.27
CA PHE A 163 -3.74 1.03 19.20
C PHE A 163 -3.78 0.11 20.44
N GLU A 164 -3.83 0.67 21.65
CA GLU A 164 -3.94 -0.13 22.88
C GLU A 164 -5.20 -1.02 22.89
N ARG A 165 -6.34 -0.54 22.34
CA ARG A 165 -7.58 -1.35 22.23
C ARG A 165 -7.47 -2.47 21.21
N VAL A 166 -6.84 -2.23 20.06
CA VAL A 166 -6.64 -3.25 19.01
C VAL A 166 -5.75 -4.37 19.52
N ILE A 167 -4.63 -4.04 20.18
CA ILE A 167 -3.73 -5.05 20.76
C ILE A 167 -4.40 -5.80 21.92
N ASP A 168 -5.15 -5.11 22.80
CA ASP A 168 -5.95 -5.77 23.86
C ASP A 168 -7.02 -6.71 23.26
N ALA A 169 -7.62 -6.37 22.11
CA ALA A 169 -8.60 -7.22 21.43
C ALA A 169 -7.95 -8.49 20.85
N ILE A 170 -6.80 -8.36 20.18
CA ILE A 170 -6.05 -9.50 19.61
C ILE A 170 -5.67 -10.51 20.71
N ASP A 171 -5.10 -10.06 21.84
CA ASP A 171 -4.76 -10.94 22.99
C ASP A 171 -6.00 -11.54 23.68
N TYR A 172 -7.10 -10.80 23.76
CA TYR A 172 -8.33 -11.26 24.43
C TYR A 172 -9.10 -12.31 23.61
N TYR A 173 -9.13 -12.17 22.28
CA TYR A 173 -9.86 -13.07 21.38
C TYR A 173 -9.01 -14.23 20.81
N ASP A 174 -7.69 -14.28 21.09
CA ASP A 174 -6.74 -15.33 20.67
C ASP A 174 -6.59 -15.39 19.12
N VAL A 175 -6.62 -14.21 18.48
CA VAL A 175 -6.51 -14.01 17.02
C VAL A 175 -5.05 -14.14 16.57
N GLY A 176 -4.81 -14.62 15.35
CA GLY A 176 -3.48 -14.64 14.75
C GLY A 176 -2.88 -13.24 14.60
N TYR A 177 -1.55 -13.15 14.66
CA TYR A 177 -0.81 -11.89 14.51
C TYR A 177 0.48 -12.10 13.73
N GLU A 178 0.66 -11.36 12.64
CA GLU A 178 1.85 -11.42 11.80
C GLU A 178 2.45 -10.02 11.56
N GLU A 179 3.79 -9.95 11.54
CA GLU A 179 4.56 -8.73 11.29
C GLU A 179 5.06 -8.70 9.83
N SER A 180 4.14 -8.58 8.87
CA SER A 180 4.42 -8.66 7.43
C SER A 180 5.47 -7.66 6.94
N ARG A 181 6.32 -8.06 5.98
CA ARG A 181 7.38 -7.22 5.39
C ARG A 181 7.40 -7.27 3.87
N ALA A 182 8.04 -6.27 3.27
CA ALA A 182 8.24 -6.21 1.82
C ALA A 182 8.94 -7.48 1.28
N GLY A 183 8.31 -8.14 0.32
CA GLY A 183 8.75 -9.42 -0.27
C GLY A 183 8.17 -10.67 0.40
N ASP A 184 7.33 -10.55 1.44
CA ASP A 184 6.47 -11.64 1.89
C ASP A 184 5.29 -11.81 0.92
N ILE A 185 4.86 -13.06 0.74
CA ILE A 185 3.74 -13.44 -0.14
C ILE A 185 2.82 -14.38 0.62
N TYR A 186 1.52 -14.09 0.59
CA TYR A 186 0.47 -14.87 1.24
C TYR A 186 -0.59 -15.27 0.20
N ASP A 187 -1.09 -16.50 0.28
CA ASP A 187 -2.21 -16.99 -0.52
C ASP A 187 -3.43 -17.18 0.39
N VAL A 188 -4.54 -16.49 0.10
CA VAL A 188 -5.83 -16.62 0.78
C VAL A 188 -6.85 -17.14 -0.23
N GLY A 189 -7.07 -18.45 -0.25
CA GLY A 189 -7.80 -19.10 -1.33
C GLY A 189 -7.12 -18.78 -2.69
N PRO A 190 -7.87 -18.37 -3.73
CA PRO A 190 -7.32 -17.92 -5.02
C PRO A 190 -6.77 -16.48 -5.04
N LEU A 191 -6.83 -15.70 -3.94
CA LEU A 191 -6.25 -14.36 -3.87
C LEU A 191 -4.80 -14.41 -3.36
N GLN A 192 -3.86 -13.86 -4.14
CA GLN A 192 -2.46 -13.69 -3.71
C GLN A 192 -2.18 -12.26 -3.25
N ILE A 193 -1.49 -12.11 -2.13
CA ILE A 193 -1.11 -10.84 -1.52
C ILE A 193 0.43 -10.75 -1.52
N GLU A 194 1.00 -9.93 -2.40
CA GLU A 194 2.43 -9.59 -2.40
C GLU A 194 2.65 -8.30 -1.59
N MET A 195 3.39 -8.41 -0.48
CA MET A 195 3.72 -7.27 0.37
C MET A 195 4.82 -6.43 -0.28
N ILE A 196 4.59 -5.14 -0.50
CA ILE A 196 5.57 -4.23 -1.10
C ILE A 196 6.19 -3.26 -0.09
N ASN A 197 5.55 -3.02 1.06
CA ASN A 197 6.05 -2.21 2.19
C ASN A 197 5.54 -2.76 3.54
N PRO A 198 6.26 -2.59 4.67
CA PRO A 198 7.61 -2.05 4.84
C PRO A 198 8.73 -3.11 4.79
N GLU A 199 9.92 -2.76 4.28
CA GLU A 199 11.11 -3.64 4.42
C GLU A 199 11.72 -3.52 5.83
N ASN A 200 11.77 -2.29 6.34
CA ASN A 200 12.25 -1.91 7.67
C ASN A 200 11.32 -0.82 8.20
N LEU A 201 11.16 -0.71 9.52
CA LEU A 201 10.42 0.40 10.13
C LEU A 201 11.23 1.71 10.07
N ASP A 202 10.59 2.79 9.63
CA ASP A 202 11.04 4.16 9.78
C ASP A 202 10.62 4.73 11.17
N SER A 203 10.95 5.99 11.40
CA SER A 203 10.52 6.84 12.51
C SER A 203 9.16 7.51 12.32
N ASP A 204 8.57 7.41 11.13
CA ASP A 204 7.31 8.03 10.73
C ASP A 204 6.22 6.96 10.51
N GLU A 205 5.09 7.12 11.18
CA GLU A 205 3.98 6.16 11.21
C GLU A 205 3.37 5.90 9.83
N ASN A 206 3.19 6.95 9.01
CA ASN A 206 2.60 6.85 7.67
C ASN A 206 3.47 6.00 6.74
N ASN A 207 4.79 6.24 6.79
CA ASN A 207 5.79 5.50 6.01
C ASN A 207 5.95 4.03 6.46
N ASN A 208 5.47 3.69 7.67
CA ASN A 208 5.40 2.32 8.18
C ASN A 208 4.18 1.51 7.70
N SER A 209 3.30 2.11 6.88
CA SER A 209 2.13 1.45 6.31
C SER A 209 2.45 0.10 5.65
N LEU A 210 1.67 -0.93 5.98
CA LEU A 210 1.57 -2.12 5.15
C LEU A 210 1.00 -1.71 3.79
N SER A 211 1.80 -1.91 2.75
CA SER A 211 1.36 -1.73 1.36
C SER A 211 1.45 -3.07 0.65
N ALA A 212 0.45 -3.41 -0.16
CA ALA A 212 0.37 -4.71 -0.83
C ALA A 212 -0.25 -4.61 -2.23
N ARG A 213 0.21 -5.50 -3.11
CA ARG A 213 -0.40 -5.79 -4.42
C ARG A 213 -1.18 -7.10 -4.30
N PHE A 214 -2.47 -7.02 -4.56
CA PHE A 214 -3.44 -8.10 -4.52
C PHE A 214 -3.65 -8.60 -5.95
N GLN A 215 -3.39 -9.87 -6.22
CA GLN A 215 -3.52 -10.51 -7.54
C GLN A 215 -4.63 -11.57 -7.47
N TYR A 216 -5.58 -11.51 -8.40
CA TYR A 216 -6.67 -12.49 -8.52
C TYR A 216 -6.80 -12.97 -9.96
N GLY A 217 -6.72 -14.28 -10.17
CA GLY A 217 -6.54 -14.83 -11.52
C GLY A 217 -5.19 -14.44 -12.14
N ASP A 218 -5.05 -14.63 -13.46
CA ASP A 218 -3.80 -14.33 -14.19
C ASP A 218 -3.62 -12.84 -14.50
N ASP A 219 -4.70 -12.05 -14.66
CA ASP A 219 -4.63 -10.69 -15.20
C ASP A 219 -5.15 -9.57 -14.23
N PHE A 220 -6.10 -9.80 -13.33
CA PHE A 220 -6.66 -8.73 -12.46
C PHE A 220 -5.86 -8.44 -11.17
N SER A 221 -5.66 -7.16 -10.87
CA SER A 221 -4.80 -6.72 -9.76
C SER A 221 -5.13 -5.36 -9.14
N VAL A 222 -5.06 -5.29 -7.81
CA VAL A 222 -5.30 -4.07 -7.01
C VAL A 222 -4.08 -3.76 -6.14
N MET A 223 -3.66 -2.50 -6.04
CA MET A 223 -2.63 -2.06 -5.10
C MET A 223 -3.23 -1.14 -4.04
N LEU A 224 -3.03 -1.50 -2.76
CA LEU A 224 -3.39 -0.67 -1.61
C LEU A 224 -2.10 -0.24 -0.92
N THR A 225 -1.94 1.06 -0.70
CA THR A 225 -0.70 1.66 -0.20
C THR A 225 -0.73 2.02 1.28
N GLY A 226 -1.90 2.32 1.84
CA GLY A 226 -1.99 3.07 3.10
C GLY A 226 -1.39 4.47 2.91
N ASP A 227 -0.75 5.01 3.92
CA ASP A 227 -0.33 6.43 3.92
C ASP A 227 1.12 6.64 3.50
N VAL A 228 1.69 5.71 2.72
CA VAL A 228 3.06 5.81 2.20
C VAL A 228 3.26 7.14 1.45
N GLU A 229 4.27 7.91 1.86
CA GLU A 229 4.66 9.19 1.26
C GLU A 229 5.76 9.03 0.20
N GLU A 230 6.00 10.06 -0.63
CA GLU A 230 6.94 10.04 -1.78
C GLU A 230 8.31 9.43 -1.45
N ALA A 231 8.82 9.69 -0.25
CA ALA A 231 10.13 9.24 0.23
C ALA A 231 10.21 7.71 0.40
N THR A 232 9.08 7.04 0.60
CA THR A 232 8.96 5.59 0.72
C THR A 232 8.39 4.96 -0.56
N GLU A 233 7.58 5.67 -1.35
CA GLU A 233 7.27 5.28 -2.74
C GLU A 233 8.57 5.10 -3.57
N ALA A 234 9.48 6.07 -3.48
CA ALA A 234 10.80 6.00 -4.12
C ALA A 234 11.63 4.79 -3.64
N GLN A 235 11.41 4.32 -2.40
CA GLN A 235 12.01 3.08 -1.91
C GLN A 235 11.33 1.85 -2.51
N ILE A 236 9.99 1.80 -2.54
CA ILE A 236 9.20 0.71 -3.15
C ILE A 236 9.65 0.47 -4.61
N ILE A 237 9.72 1.53 -5.42
CA ILE A 237 10.23 1.48 -6.81
C ILE A 237 11.67 0.93 -6.82
N SER A 238 12.54 1.36 -5.89
CA SER A 238 13.93 0.91 -5.84
C SER A 238 14.11 -0.56 -5.43
N ARG A 239 13.12 -1.19 -4.80
CA ARG A 239 13.12 -2.63 -4.44
C ARG A 239 12.94 -3.51 -5.69
N GLY A 240 12.25 -3.00 -6.72
CA GLY A 240 12.14 -3.66 -8.04
C GLY A 240 11.16 -4.82 -8.11
N TYR A 241 10.07 -4.75 -7.34
CA TYR A 241 8.89 -5.63 -7.47
C TYR A 241 8.07 -5.27 -8.73
N THR A 242 7.05 -6.07 -9.03
CA THR A 242 6.02 -5.68 -10.03
C THR A 242 5.09 -4.65 -9.38
N LEU A 243 5.03 -3.45 -9.94
CA LEU A 243 4.11 -2.40 -9.47
C LEU A 243 2.91 -2.18 -10.40
N GLU A 244 3.00 -2.64 -11.65
CA GLU A 244 1.92 -2.61 -12.66
C GLU A 244 0.63 -3.25 -12.09
N THR A 245 -0.47 -2.49 -12.06
CA THR A 245 -1.75 -2.92 -11.45
C THR A 245 -2.94 -2.27 -12.15
N ASP A 246 -4.10 -2.92 -12.18
CA ASP A 246 -5.30 -2.34 -12.79
C ASP A 246 -5.87 -1.18 -11.97
N ILE A 247 -5.92 -1.35 -10.65
CA ILE A 247 -6.57 -0.42 -9.72
C ILE A 247 -5.62 -0.02 -8.58
N LEU A 248 -5.34 1.28 -8.47
CA LEU A 248 -4.57 1.85 -7.36
C LEU A 248 -5.51 2.56 -6.36
N GLN A 249 -5.45 2.20 -5.08
CA GLN A 249 -5.94 3.11 -4.04
C GLN A 249 -4.89 4.20 -3.79
N LEU A 250 -5.29 5.47 -3.94
CA LEU A 250 -4.41 6.61 -3.73
C LEU A 250 -4.05 6.72 -2.24
N GLY A 251 -2.75 6.71 -1.96
CA GLY A 251 -2.24 6.71 -0.59
C GLY A 251 -2.54 8.01 0.15
N HIS A 252 -2.67 7.93 1.48
CA HIS A 252 -2.93 9.08 2.36
C HIS A 252 -4.18 9.86 1.91
N HIS A 253 -5.22 9.12 1.49
CA HIS A 253 -6.49 9.63 0.96
C HIS A 253 -6.36 10.52 -0.30
N GLY A 254 -5.23 10.50 -1.01
CA GLY A 254 -4.91 11.45 -2.08
C GLY A 254 -4.25 12.76 -1.58
N SER A 255 -3.51 12.71 -0.47
CA SER A 255 -2.56 13.76 -0.06
C SER A 255 -1.56 14.08 -1.19
N ASP A 256 -1.08 15.32 -1.30
CA ASP A 256 0.01 15.67 -2.21
C ASP A 256 1.41 15.30 -1.68
N THR A 257 1.48 14.72 -0.47
CA THR A 257 2.66 14.02 0.05
C THR A 257 2.77 12.55 -0.39
N SER A 258 1.74 12.03 -1.07
CA SER A 258 1.61 10.64 -1.52
C SER A 258 1.12 10.58 -2.97
N SER A 259 1.10 9.38 -3.56
CA SER A 259 0.74 9.15 -4.96
C SER A 259 1.57 10.01 -5.93
N SER A 260 2.89 10.05 -5.73
CA SER A 260 3.77 10.90 -6.54
C SER A 260 3.66 10.57 -8.02
N SER A 261 3.89 11.56 -8.89
CA SER A 261 3.85 11.33 -10.34
C SER A 261 4.82 10.23 -10.81
N ILE A 262 5.94 9.99 -10.10
CA ILE A 262 6.89 8.92 -10.45
C ILE A 262 6.34 7.55 -9.99
N PHE A 263 5.64 7.49 -8.86
CA PHE A 263 4.98 6.27 -8.41
C PHE A 263 3.81 5.89 -9.34
N ILE A 264 2.96 6.85 -9.72
CA ILE A 264 1.90 6.64 -10.71
C ILE A 264 2.49 6.20 -12.07
N ASP A 265 3.64 6.73 -12.50
CA ASP A 265 4.32 6.32 -13.75
C ASP A 265 4.87 4.88 -13.72
N GLU A 266 5.17 4.31 -12.56
CA GLU A 266 5.69 2.93 -12.41
C GLU A 266 4.59 1.91 -12.02
N VAL A 267 3.43 2.39 -11.55
CA VAL A 267 2.21 1.59 -11.30
C VAL A 267 1.30 1.50 -12.56
N ASP A 268 1.34 2.52 -13.43
CA ASP A 268 0.56 2.68 -14.68
C ASP A 268 -0.94 2.29 -14.56
N PRO A 269 -1.68 2.77 -13.53
CA PRO A 269 -3.01 2.25 -13.21
C PRO A 269 -4.07 2.67 -14.23
N ALA A 270 -4.92 1.72 -14.62
CA ALA A 270 -6.10 1.99 -15.45
C ALA A 270 -7.19 2.75 -14.68
N VAL A 271 -7.34 2.45 -13.39
CA VAL A 271 -8.27 3.12 -12.47
C VAL A 271 -7.56 3.54 -11.18
N ALA A 272 -7.87 4.73 -10.68
CA ALA A 272 -7.46 5.19 -9.37
C ALA A 272 -8.69 5.45 -8.48
N ILE A 273 -8.59 5.07 -7.20
CA ILE A 273 -9.67 5.23 -6.22
C ILE A 273 -9.13 5.97 -5.01
N TYR A 274 -9.84 6.99 -4.55
CA TYR A 274 -9.52 7.68 -3.29
C TYR A 274 -10.63 7.52 -2.24
N SER A 275 -10.21 7.36 -0.99
CA SER A 275 -11.08 7.25 0.18
C SER A 275 -10.97 8.55 0.97
N ALA A 276 -11.95 9.46 0.84
CA ALA A 276 -11.91 10.78 1.48
C ALA A 276 -13.31 11.30 1.83
N GLY A 277 -13.39 12.18 2.83
CA GLY A 277 -14.65 12.75 3.32
C GLY A 277 -15.13 13.95 2.49
N GLU A 278 -16.45 14.05 2.28
CA GLU A 278 -17.10 15.29 1.83
C GLU A 278 -16.78 16.45 2.80
N ASP A 279 -16.41 17.62 2.28
CA ASP A 279 -15.99 18.81 3.06
C ASP A 279 -14.87 18.53 4.11
N ASN A 280 -13.95 17.59 3.85
CA ASN A 280 -12.86 17.31 4.80
C ASN A 280 -11.91 18.50 5.01
N GLN A 281 -11.34 18.59 6.21
CA GLN A 281 -10.52 19.74 6.65
C GLN A 281 -9.08 19.75 6.08
N TYR A 282 -8.69 18.71 5.33
CA TYR A 282 -7.32 18.54 4.82
C TYR A 282 -7.18 19.03 3.37
N GLY A 283 -8.28 19.03 2.61
CA GLY A 283 -8.26 19.32 1.17
C GLY A 283 -8.00 18.06 0.32
N HIS A 284 -8.25 16.87 0.86
CA HIS A 284 -8.01 15.61 0.18
C HIS A 284 -9.20 15.21 -0.71
N PRO A 285 -8.99 14.58 -1.88
CA PRO A 285 -7.71 14.47 -2.57
C PRO A 285 -7.28 15.85 -3.12
N HIS A 286 -5.97 16.09 -3.20
CA HIS A 286 -5.48 17.35 -3.75
C HIS A 286 -5.61 17.38 -5.28
N ASP A 287 -6.00 18.54 -5.83
CA ASP A 287 -6.16 18.76 -7.28
C ASP A 287 -4.89 18.36 -8.08
N SER A 288 -3.71 18.54 -7.49
CA SER A 288 -2.40 18.17 -8.07
C SER A 288 -2.26 16.67 -8.36
N VAL A 289 -2.84 15.81 -7.53
CA VAL A 289 -2.86 14.35 -7.71
C VAL A 289 -3.90 13.97 -8.76
N LEU A 290 -5.07 14.63 -8.76
CA LEU A 290 -6.12 14.43 -9.76
C LEU A 290 -5.67 14.83 -11.17
N GLU A 291 -5.04 16.00 -11.33
CA GLU A 291 -4.45 16.46 -12.61
C GLU A 291 -3.36 15.49 -13.10
N ALA A 292 -2.58 14.90 -12.20
CA ALA A 292 -1.56 13.90 -12.55
C ALA A 292 -2.15 12.60 -13.10
N LEU A 293 -3.34 12.20 -12.63
CA LEU A 293 -4.07 11.01 -13.10
C LEU A 293 -4.80 11.29 -14.43
N GLU A 294 -5.54 12.40 -14.53
CA GLU A 294 -6.21 12.80 -15.79
C GLU A 294 -5.18 13.00 -16.92
N GLY A 295 -4.01 13.57 -16.60
CA GLY A 295 -2.90 13.76 -17.54
C GLY A 295 -2.33 12.46 -18.14
N ARG A 296 -2.57 11.31 -17.49
CA ARG A 296 -2.19 9.97 -17.95
C ARG A 296 -3.36 9.24 -18.63
N GLY A 297 -4.59 9.56 -18.25
CA GLY A 297 -5.81 8.95 -18.76
C GLY A 297 -6.37 7.83 -17.87
N THR A 298 -5.86 7.70 -16.65
CA THR A 298 -6.44 6.88 -15.58
C THR A 298 -7.85 7.40 -15.23
N GLU A 299 -8.83 6.51 -15.11
CA GLU A 299 -10.17 6.92 -14.64
C GLU A 299 -10.18 7.00 -13.10
N VAL A 300 -10.72 8.08 -12.54
CA VAL A 300 -10.71 8.33 -11.09
C VAL A 300 -12.11 8.17 -10.50
N TYR A 301 -12.18 7.51 -9.36
CA TYR A 301 -13.37 7.38 -8.51
C TYR A 301 -13.05 7.85 -7.08
N GLY A 302 -14.04 8.32 -6.33
CA GLY A 302 -13.82 8.86 -4.98
C GLY A 302 -14.97 8.63 -4.03
N THR A 303 -14.71 8.16 -2.80
CA THR A 303 -15.80 7.81 -1.87
C THR A 303 -16.70 9.00 -1.50
N SER A 304 -16.14 10.21 -1.38
CA SER A 304 -16.91 11.45 -1.19
C SER A 304 -17.97 11.65 -2.28
N VAL A 305 -17.61 11.45 -3.56
CA VAL A 305 -18.43 11.71 -4.76
C VAL A 305 -19.29 10.51 -5.15
N ASP A 306 -18.68 9.34 -5.32
CA ASP A 306 -19.29 8.11 -5.83
C ASP A 306 -19.91 7.23 -4.71
N GLY A 307 -19.58 7.50 -3.45
CA GLY A 307 -19.96 6.66 -2.30
C GLY A 307 -19.09 5.42 -2.23
N THR A 308 -19.59 4.35 -1.60
CA THR A 308 -18.90 3.06 -1.69
C THR A 308 -18.80 2.65 -3.16
N ILE A 309 -17.58 2.32 -3.59
CA ILE A 309 -17.27 1.86 -4.94
C ILE A 309 -17.03 0.35 -4.86
N VAL A 310 -17.71 -0.42 -5.71
CA VAL A 310 -17.59 -1.88 -5.75
C VAL A 310 -17.09 -2.28 -7.12
N VAL A 311 -15.86 -2.79 -7.17
CA VAL A 311 -15.28 -3.44 -8.35
C VAL A 311 -15.66 -4.91 -8.28
N THR A 312 -16.15 -5.50 -9.37
CA THR A 312 -16.37 -6.95 -9.51
C THR A 312 -15.53 -7.48 -10.66
N SER A 313 -14.78 -8.56 -10.45
CA SER A 313 -13.86 -9.14 -11.44
C SER A 313 -13.92 -10.66 -11.53
N ASP A 314 -13.80 -11.20 -12.75
CA ASP A 314 -13.65 -12.63 -13.03
C ASP A 314 -12.17 -13.08 -13.12
N GLY A 315 -11.22 -12.22 -12.76
CA GLY A 315 -9.78 -12.47 -12.83
C GLY A 315 -9.14 -12.27 -14.22
N GLU A 316 -9.95 -12.09 -15.27
CA GLU A 316 -9.53 -11.62 -16.61
C GLU A 316 -9.99 -10.18 -16.90
N SER A 317 -11.07 -9.73 -16.26
CA SER A 317 -11.74 -8.45 -16.53
C SER A 317 -12.50 -7.92 -15.31
N TYR A 318 -12.94 -6.66 -15.32
CA TYR A 318 -13.72 -6.07 -14.22
C TYR A 318 -14.77 -5.05 -14.68
N ASP A 319 -15.85 -4.94 -13.90
CA ASP A 319 -16.88 -3.90 -13.95
C ASP A 319 -16.88 -3.12 -12.62
N ILE A 320 -17.29 -1.84 -12.62
CA ILE A 320 -17.34 -0.98 -11.43
C ILE A 320 -18.74 -0.40 -11.23
N GLU A 321 -19.32 -0.61 -10.05
CA GLU A 321 -20.58 0.01 -9.59
C GLU A 321 -20.31 1.02 -8.46
N THR A 322 -21.13 2.08 -8.36
CA THR A 322 -21.02 3.14 -7.34
C THR A 322 -22.34 3.30 -6.58
N MET A 323 -22.28 3.61 -5.29
CA MET A 323 -23.49 3.71 -4.45
C MET A 323 -24.16 5.10 -4.45
N LYS A 324 -23.54 6.12 -5.06
CA LYS A 324 -24.14 7.43 -5.37
C LYS A 324 -24.29 7.60 -6.89
N GLU A 325 -25.52 7.46 -7.42
CA GLU A 325 -25.86 7.89 -8.79
C GLU A 325 -26.16 9.41 -8.83
N GLU A 326 -25.17 10.24 -9.16
CA GLU A 326 -25.40 11.56 -9.78
C GLU A 326 -24.81 11.56 -11.21
N GLU A 327 -25.37 12.35 -12.14
CA GLU A 327 -24.94 12.32 -13.56
C GLU A 327 -23.55 12.98 -13.73
N ARG A 328 -22.46 12.20 -13.60
CA ARG A 328 -21.06 12.62 -13.80
C ARG A 328 -20.91 13.64 -14.94
N THR A 329 -20.73 14.91 -14.61
CA THR A 329 -20.24 15.93 -15.53
C THR A 329 -18.75 16.15 -15.31
N SER A 330 -18.05 16.65 -16.33
CA SER A 330 -16.67 17.11 -16.18
C SER A 330 -16.56 18.46 -15.46
N GLU A 331 -17.64 18.95 -14.84
CA GLU A 331 -17.60 20.05 -13.86
C GLU A 331 -17.53 19.48 -12.43
N ASP A 332 -18.17 18.33 -12.14
CA ASP A 332 -18.19 17.73 -10.79
C ASP A 332 -16.83 17.13 -10.36
N ILE A 333 -16.03 16.66 -11.32
CA ILE A 333 -14.64 16.20 -11.10
C ILE A 333 -13.71 17.38 -10.75
N MET A 334 -14.15 18.62 -10.99
CA MET A 334 -13.37 19.86 -10.77
C MET A 334 -14.09 20.88 -9.88
N SER A 335 -15.19 20.51 -9.19
CA SER A 335 -16.05 21.46 -8.46
C SER A 335 -15.59 21.76 -7.03
N SER A 336 -14.27 21.87 -6.81
CA SER A 336 -13.69 22.67 -5.72
C SER A 336 -13.66 24.19 -6.06
N ASP A 337 -14.05 24.54 -7.30
CA ASP A 337 -13.91 25.85 -7.95
C ASP A 337 -14.69 27.02 -7.27
N ASN A 338 -14.10 27.55 -6.21
CA ASN A 338 -14.60 28.71 -5.46
C ASN A 338 -14.28 30.03 -6.20
N GLU A 339 -15.30 30.72 -6.72
CA GLU A 339 -15.17 31.91 -7.60
C GLU A 339 -14.13 32.95 -7.12
N SER A 340 -12.94 32.99 -7.77
CA SER A 340 -12.09 34.19 -7.73
C SER A 340 -11.44 34.53 -9.09
N GLU A 341 -12.02 35.51 -9.79
CA GLU A 341 -11.36 36.14 -10.94
C GLU A 341 -10.12 36.94 -10.47
N HIS A 342 -8.88 36.54 -10.77
CA HIS A 342 -7.85 37.52 -11.21
C HIS A 342 -6.62 36.98 -11.98
N SER A 343 -6.69 37.11 -13.31
CA SER A 343 -5.62 37.66 -14.18
C SER A 343 -4.15 37.30 -13.89
N SER A 344 -3.69 36.24 -14.53
CA SER A 344 -2.29 35.93 -14.92
C SER A 344 -1.24 37.07 -14.90
N ASN A 345 -0.03 36.74 -14.41
CA ASN A 345 1.27 37.07 -15.04
C ASN A 345 2.42 36.26 -14.38
N ASN A 346 3.18 35.52 -15.19
CA ASN A 346 4.49 34.94 -14.81
C ASN A 346 5.61 35.96 -15.21
N PRO A 347 6.75 36.06 -14.49
CA PRO A 347 7.92 35.25 -14.91
C PRO A 347 8.88 34.78 -13.78
N ASP A 348 9.58 33.68 -14.08
CA ASP A 348 10.89 33.22 -13.58
C ASP A 348 11.62 34.01 -12.46
N GLU A 349 12.04 33.34 -11.38
CA GLU A 349 13.45 32.94 -11.19
C GLU A 349 13.63 31.88 -10.06
N ASN A 350 14.75 31.15 -10.09
CA ASN A 350 15.07 29.97 -9.27
C ASN A 350 16.10 30.29 -8.17
N VAL A 351 15.81 29.98 -6.89
CA VAL A 351 16.80 29.86 -5.80
C VAL A 351 16.39 28.79 -4.77
N GLU A 352 17.24 27.78 -4.57
CA GLU A 352 17.33 26.98 -3.34
C GLU A 352 18.13 27.77 -2.28
N GLU A 353 17.67 27.92 -1.02
CA GLU A 353 18.56 28.43 0.05
C GLU A 353 18.23 27.87 1.45
N GLU A 354 19.10 26.97 1.96
CA GLU A 354 19.13 26.59 3.38
C GLU A 354 19.33 27.84 4.26
N THR A 355 18.50 28.05 5.29
CA THR A 355 18.75 29.10 6.29
C THR A 355 18.79 28.56 7.72
N GLN A 356 19.97 28.63 8.34
CA GLN A 356 20.17 28.26 9.73
C GLN A 356 19.87 29.43 10.67
N GLY A 357 18.79 29.32 11.45
CA GLY A 357 18.71 29.95 12.78
C GLY A 357 18.28 31.42 12.85
N GLU A 358 17.58 31.94 11.86
CA GLU A 358 16.70 33.10 12.02
C GLU A 358 15.24 32.63 12.13
N CYS A 359 14.44 33.35 12.92
CA CYS A 359 13.04 33.01 13.17
C CYS A 359 12.13 33.63 12.10
N ILE A 360 11.02 32.95 11.81
CA ILE A 360 10.06 33.34 10.78
C ILE A 360 9.28 34.55 11.30
N ASP A 361 9.57 35.74 10.75
CA ASP A 361 8.85 36.97 11.11
C ASP A 361 7.44 36.92 10.53
N ILE A 362 6.44 36.74 11.39
CA ILE A 362 5.04 36.59 10.97
C ILE A 362 4.49 37.86 10.29
N ASN A 363 5.21 38.99 10.33
CA ASN A 363 4.87 40.22 9.61
C ASN A 363 5.54 40.39 8.24
N ALA A 364 6.50 39.54 7.85
CA ALA A 364 7.33 39.73 6.67
C ALA A 364 7.59 38.47 5.82
N ALA A 365 7.43 37.27 6.38
CA ALA A 365 7.55 36.00 5.69
C ALA A 365 6.51 35.83 4.55
N SER A 366 6.82 35.08 3.49
CA SER A 366 5.82 34.62 2.51
C SER A 366 4.87 33.58 3.12
N SER A 367 3.74 33.29 2.46
CA SER A 367 2.85 32.18 2.87
C SER A 367 3.59 30.84 3.01
N GLU A 368 4.44 30.49 2.04
CA GLU A 368 5.35 29.33 2.08
C GLU A 368 6.28 29.35 3.31
N GLN A 369 6.91 30.49 3.61
CA GLN A 369 7.76 30.63 4.80
C GLN A 369 6.97 30.57 6.12
N LEU A 370 5.70 31.00 6.13
CA LEU A 370 4.83 30.86 7.30
C LEU A 370 4.44 29.40 7.58
N GLN A 371 4.31 28.58 6.55
CA GLN A 371 3.96 27.15 6.67
C GLN A 371 5.06 26.30 7.32
N ASN A 372 6.28 26.84 7.38
CA ASN A 372 7.40 26.27 8.16
C ASN A 372 7.26 26.50 9.68
N ILE A 373 6.20 27.17 10.15
CA ILE A 373 5.78 27.20 11.56
C ILE A 373 4.77 26.06 11.71
N ASN A 374 4.99 25.12 12.64
CA ASN A 374 4.01 24.05 12.83
C ASN A 374 2.67 24.66 13.27
N GLN A 375 1.59 23.91 13.05
CA GLN A 375 0.22 24.37 13.28
C GLN A 375 -0.30 25.47 12.32
N ILE A 376 0.52 25.94 11.35
CA ILE A 376 0.15 26.94 10.33
C ILE A 376 0.12 26.30 8.93
N GLY A 377 -1.00 25.68 8.54
CA GLY A 377 -1.25 25.30 7.14
C GLY A 377 -1.62 26.50 6.25
N VAL A 378 -1.78 26.27 4.94
CA VAL A 378 -2.03 27.30 3.91
C VAL A 378 -3.07 28.35 4.33
N GLU A 379 -4.29 27.92 4.70
CA GLU A 379 -5.40 28.79 5.14
C GLU A 379 -5.03 29.74 6.30
N ARG A 380 -4.17 29.26 7.21
CA ARG A 380 -3.68 30.05 8.36
C ARG A 380 -2.51 30.96 7.95
N ALA A 381 -1.67 30.55 7.01
CA ALA A 381 -0.64 31.40 6.44
C ALA A 381 -1.26 32.61 5.71
N GLU A 382 -2.30 32.38 4.89
CA GLU A 382 -3.05 33.46 4.22
C GLU A 382 -3.74 34.40 5.22
N GLN A 383 -4.38 33.86 6.27
CA GLN A 383 -4.98 34.69 7.32
C GLN A 383 -3.94 35.47 8.14
N ILE A 384 -2.72 34.97 8.30
CA ILE A 384 -1.61 35.77 8.82
C ILE A 384 -1.29 36.90 7.83
N GLU A 385 -1.17 36.61 6.53
CA GLU A 385 -0.88 37.64 5.51
C GLU A 385 -1.93 38.77 5.50
N GLU A 386 -3.23 38.44 5.59
CA GLU A 386 -4.31 39.43 5.66
C GLU A 386 -4.33 40.22 6.98
N LEU A 387 -4.17 39.55 8.13
CA LEU A 387 -4.34 40.16 9.46
C LEU A 387 -3.10 40.90 9.99
N ARG A 388 -2.06 41.04 9.15
CA ARG A 388 -0.86 41.85 9.41
C ARG A 388 -1.19 43.34 9.63
N PRO A 389 -0.44 44.05 10.50
CA PRO A 389 0.64 43.55 11.34
C PRO A 389 0.16 43.06 12.72
N PHE A 390 0.83 42.04 13.23
CA PHE A 390 0.76 41.53 14.61
C PHE A 390 1.74 42.32 15.49
N SER A 391 1.40 42.55 16.77
CA SER A 391 2.28 43.24 17.74
C SER A 391 2.97 42.27 18.72
N SER A 392 2.46 41.04 18.80
CA SER A 392 2.90 39.92 19.62
C SER A 392 2.40 38.60 18.98
N ILE A 393 3.04 37.47 19.30
CA ILE A 393 2.54 36.14 18.87
C ILE A 393 1.15 35.88 19.49
N ASP A 394 0.86 36.44 20.66
CA ASP A 394 -0.47 36.42 21.28
C ASP A 394 -1.57 37.08 20.41
N ASP A 395 -1.22 38.00 19.50
CA ASP A 395 -2.20 38.58 18.55
C ASP A 395 -2.65 37.57 17.46
N MET A 396 -2.11 36.34 17.44
CA MET A 396 -2.55 35.25 16.57
C MET A 396 -3.88 34.63 17.00
N GLU A 397 -4.36 34.87 18.22
CA GLU A 397 -5.76 34.54 18.65
C GLU A 397 -6.84 35.27 17.83
N ARG A 398 -6.46 36.15 16.89
CA ARG A 398 -7.35 36.83 15.94
C ARG A 398 -7.64 36.00 14.67
N ILE A 399 -6.84 34.97 14.41
CA ILE A 399 -6.93 34.10 13.23
C ILE A 399 -7.97 32.99 13.50
N SER A 400 -8.73 32.59 12.47
CA SER A 400 -9.69 31.49 12.61
C SER A 400 -8.96 30.18 12.94
N GLY A 401 -9.53 29.36 13.83
CA GLY A 401 -8.91 28.08 14.20
C GLY A 401 -7.56 28.17 14.93
N ILE A 402 -7.12 29.34 15.39
CA ILE A 402 -5.94 29.51 16.27
C ILE A 402 -6.41 29.94 17.67
N GLY A 403 -6.57 28.95 18.56
CA GLY A 403 -6.92 29.16 19.96
C GLY A 403 -5.70 29.34 20.88
N PRO A 404 -5.89 29.69 22.17
CA PRO A 404 -4.79 29.95 23.11
C PRO A 404 -3.79 28.80 23.25
N THR A 405 -4.24 27.54 23.20
CA THR A 405 -3.36 26.36 23.21
C THR A 405 -2.42 26.35 22.01
N ARG A 406 -2.96 26.60 20.82
CA ARG A 406 -2.23 26.70 19.54
C ARG A 406 -1.18 27.80 19.58
N VAL A 407 -1.50 28.92 20.20
CA VAL A 407 -0.59 30.05 20.40
C VAL A 407 0.54 29.71 21.38
N ASP A 408 0.28 28.92 22.43
CA ASP A 408 1.32 28.45 23.35
C ASP A 408 2.18 27.32 22.74
N GLU A 409 1.64 26.50 21.82
CA GLU A 409 2.39 25.55 20.97
C GLU A 409 3.38 26.30 20.05
N ILE A 410 2.89 27.23 19.22
CA ILE A 410 3.69 28.06 18.31
C ILE A 410 4.83 28.82 19.04
N LYS A 411 4.58 29.28 20.27
CA LYS A 411 5.61 29.90 21.14
C LYS A 411 6.65 28.91 21.68
N ALA A 412 6.26 27.65 21.94
CA ALA A 412 7.12 26.62 22.49
C ALA A 412 8.11 26.07 21.45
N GLU A 413 7.69 26.01 20.18
CA GLU A 413 8.53 25.69 19.02
C GLU A 413 9.66 26.72 18.82
N GLY A 414 9.36 28.01 19.06
CA GLY A 414 10.32 29.11 18.91
C GLY A 414 10.66 29.48 17.47
N LEU A 415 9.95 28.92 16.49
CA LEU A 415 10.12 29.19 15.06
C LEU A 415 9.56 30.56 14.65
N ALA A 416 8.43 30.97 15.22
CA ALA A 416 7.76 32.24 14.92
C ALA A 416 8.33 33.43 15.72
N CYS A 417 8.44 34.61 15.10
CA CYS A 417 8.79 35.86 15.78
C CYS A 417 8.23 37.12 15.10
N ILE A 418 8.60 38.31 15.60
CA ILE A 418 8.17 39.62 15.11
C ILE A 418 9.35 40.58 15.10
N GLY A 419 9.66 41.16 13.94
CA GLY A 419 10.74 42.14 13.76
C GLY A 419 12.14 41.52 13.78
N GLY A 420 12.41 40.63 12.82
CA GLY A 420 13.75 40.09 12.54
C GLY A 420 14.79 41.15 12.20
#